data_AF-A0A1W6BEH9-F1
#
_entry.id   AF-A0A1W6BEH9-F1
#
_cell.length_a   1.000
_cell.length_b   1.000
_cell.length_c   1.000
_cell.angle_alpha   90.00
_cell.angle_beta   90.00
_cell.angle_gamma   90.00
#
_symmetry.space_group_name_H-M   'P 1'
#
loop_
_entity.id
_entity.type
_entity.pdbx_description
1 polymer ?
#
loop_
_entity_poly.entity_id
_entity_poly.type
_entity_poly.pdbx_seq_one_letter_code
_entity_poly.pdbx_strand_id
1 'polypeptide(L)'
;MILGSAFLIILYLIFRYIIAWITYYNYLDPRLGESTWRFTYDYPVVGERDISDLDDKDFVRLRRKKNKIILLMYSIVLVMFVSSMSLLSKFLLFFTS
;
A
#
# COMPACT_ATOMS: atom_id res chain seq x y z
N MET A 1 -9.17 -18.16 -17.75
CA MET A 1 -10.03 -17.40 -16.82
C MET A 1 -9.80 -17.86 -15.38
N ILE A 2 -9.93 -19.16 -15.07
CA ILE A 2 -9.72 -19.75 -13.73
C ILE A 2 -8.39 -19.34 -13.08
N LEU A 3 -7.24 -19.57 -13.75
CA LEU A 3 -5.93 -19.19 -13.20
C LEU A 3 -5.80 -17.68 -12.93
N GLY A 4 -6.39 -16.85 -13.78
CA GLY A 4 -6.38 -15.39 -13.60
C GLY A 4 -7.24 -14.96 -12.40
N SER A 5 -8.38 -15.60 -12.20
CA SER A 5 -9.23 -15.39 -11.02
C SER A 5 -8.52 -15.83 -9.73
N ALA A 6 -7.89 -17.02 -9.74
CA ALA A 6 -7.12 -17.51 -8.61
C ALA A 6 -5.94 -16.57 -8.27
N PHE A 7 -5.23 -16.07 -9.28
CA PHE A 7 -4.16 -15.10 -9.12
C PHE A 7 -4.65 -13.79 -8.47
N LEU A 8 -5.79 -13.24 -8.93
CA LEU A 8 -6.39 -12.05 -8.32
C LEU A 8 -6.82 -12.28 -6.87
N ILE A 9 -7.33 -13.47 -6.52
CA ILE A 9 -7.66 -13.84 -5.13
C ILE A 9 -6.40 -13.81 -4.26
N ILE A 10 -5.29 -14.40 -4.74
CA ILE A 10 -4.01 -14.39 -4.01
C ILE A 10 -3.54 -12.94 -3.80
N LEU A 11 -3.55 -12.12 -4.86
CA LEU A 11 -3.18 -10.70 -4.75
C LEU A 11 -4.08 -9.94 -3.77
N TYR A 12 -5.37 -10.24 -3.73
CA TYR A 12 -6.31 -9.64 -2.77
C TYR A 12 -5.96 -9.99 -1.32
N LEU A 13 -5.58 -11.25 -1.04
CA LEU A 13 -5.14 -11.66 0.30
C LEU A 13 -3.85 -10.95 0.71
N ILE A 14 -2.88 -10.82 -0.21
CA ILE A 14 -1.65 -10.07 0.04
C ILE A 14 -1.98 -8.58 0.27
N PHE A 15 -2.88 -7.99 -0.52
CA PHE A 15 -3.32 -6.62 -0.34
C PHE A 15 -3.95 -6.40 1.05
N ARG A 16 -4.84 -7.30 1.49
CA ARG A 16 -5.42 -7.26 2.84
C ARG A 16 -4.36 -7.29 3.94
N TYR A 17 -3.34 -8.12 3.77
CA TYR A 17 -2.20 -8.19 4.69
C TYR A 17 -1.39 -6.88 4.70
N ILE A 18 -1.14 -6.28 3.54
CA ILE A 18 -0.48 -4.97 3.43
C ILE A 18 -1.27 -3.88 4.15
N ILE A 19 -2.59 -3.82 3.94
CA ILE A 19 -3.45 -2.84 4.63
C ILE A 19 -3.38 -3.04 6.14
N ALA A 20 -3.41 -4.28 6.64
CA ALA A 20 -3.27 -4.55 8.07
C ALA A 20 -1.93 -4.03 8.64
N TRP A 21 -0.84 -4.15 7.88
CA TRP A 21 0.43 -3.53 8.26
C TRP A 21 0.36 -2.00 8.32
N ILE A 22 -0.26 -1.36 7.33
CA ILE A 22 -0.40 0.11 7.33
C ILE A 22 -1.21 0.56 8.54
N THR A 23 -2.30 -0.13 8.86
CA THR A 23 -3.11 0.13 10.07
C THR A 23 -2.31 -0.08 11.35
N TYR A 24 -1.49 -1.12 11.42
CA TYR A 24 -0.57 -1.33 12.55
C TYR A 24 0.37 -0.13 12.72
N TYR A 25 1.01 0.33 11.64
CA TYR A 25 1.89 1.51 11.71
C TYR A 25 1.15 2.79 12.10
N ASN A 26 -0.10 2.96 11.68
CA ASN A 26 -0.94 4.09 12.09
C ASN A 26 -1.20 4.12 13.59
N TYR A 27 -1.34 2.95 14.21
CA TYR A 27 -1.58 2.84 15.65
C TYR A 27 -0.33 3.10 16.50
N LEU A 28 0.87 3.00 15.92
CA LEU A 28 2.12 3.18 16.66
C LEU A 28 2.43 4.64 17.03
N ASP A 29 1.92 5.62 16.27
CA ASP A 29 2.06 7.04 16.61
C ASP A 29 0.78 7.81 16.20
N PRO A 30 0.13 8.54 17.12
CA PRO A 30 -1.13 9.24 16.86
C PRO A 30 -1.02 10.30 15.77
N ARG A 31 0.18 10.83 15.49
CA ARG A 31 0.40 11.83 14.43
C ARG A 31 0.08 11.30 13.05
N LEU A 32 0.19 9.98 12.82
CA LEU A 32 0.02 9.36 11.49
C LEU A 32 -1.44 9.25 11.03
N GLY A 33 -2.40 9.47 11.93
CA GLY A 33 -3.84 9.34 11.67
C GLY A 33 -4.24 7.96 11.14
N GLU A 34 -5.43 7.85 10.56
CA GLU A 34 -6.00 6.57 10.12
C GLU A 34 -5.86 6.28 8.62
N SER A 35 -5.11 7.11 7.87
CA SER A 35 -5.00 6.94 6.42
C SER A 35 -4.25 5.67 6.03
N THR A 36 -4.84 4.89 5.12
CA THR A 36 -4.28 3.66 4.57
C THR A 36 -3.44 3.87 3.31
N TRP A 37 -3.44 5.07 2.72
CA TRP A 37 -2.85 5.33 1.40
C TRP A 37 -1.89 6.52 1.36
N ARG A 38 -1.96 7.42 2.36
CA ARG A 38 -1.16 8.65 2.39
C ARG A 38 0.27 8.37 2.82
N PHE A 39 1.23 8.77 1.99
CA PHE A 39 2.65 8.83 2.37
C PHE A 39 2.85 9.78 3.55
N THR A 40 3.78 9.44 4.44
CA THR A 40 3.92 10.14 5.71
C THR A 40 4.83 11.35 5.68
N TYR A 41 5.27 11.81 4.50
CA TYR A 41 6.19 12.94 4.37
C TYR A 41 5.58 14.24 4.90
N ASP A 42 4.26 14.39 4.86
CA ASP A 42 3.57 15.60 5.30
C ASP A 42 3.35 15.69 6.83
N TYR A 43 3.66 14.64 7.60
CA TYR A 43 3.41 14.67 9.04
C TYR A 43 4.55 15.39 9.77
N PRO A 44 4.23 16.37 10.64
CA PRO A 44 5.22 17.19 11.31
C PRO A 44 6.08 16.35 12.25
N VAL A 45 7.37 16.66 12.24
CA VAL A 45 8.39 16.07 13.09
C VAL A 45 8.64 17.00 14.27
N VAL A 46 9.04 16.47 15.42
CA VAL A 46 9.58 17.33 16.47
C VAL A 46 10.94 17.85 16.01
N GLY A 47 11.08 19.18 15.88
CA GLY A 47 12.32 19.85 15.47
C GLY A 47 12.22 20.62 14.16
N GLU A 48 13.33 21.22 13.74
CA GLU A 48 13.41 22.02 12.52
C GLU A 48 13.78 21.17 11.28
N ARG A 49 14.47 20.05 11.48
CA ARG A 49 15.00 19.22 10.38
C ARG A 49 14.17 17.95 10.19
N ASP A 50 13.31 17.97 9.17
CA ASP A 50 12.44 16.82 8.81
C ASP A 50 13.22 15.65 8.14
N ILE A 51 14.35 15.94 7.50
CA ILE A 51 15.09 14.97 6.67
C ILE A 51 15.96 14.03 7.51
N SER A 52 16.58 14.56 8.57
CA SER A 52 17.61 13.87 9.35
C SER A 52 17.06 13.13 10.56
N ASP A 53 17.70 12.03 10.93
CA ASP A 53 17.41 11.26 12.15
C ASP A 53 17.80 12.02 13.45
N LEU A 54 18.17 13.30 13.39
CA LEU A 54 18.73 14.06 14.51
C LEU A 54 17.67 14.51 15.52
N ASP A 55 16.51 14.97 15.05
CA ASP A 55 15.54 15.65 15.90
C ASP A 55 14.45 14.69 16.45
N ASP A 56 13.92 13.78 15.61
CA ASP A 56 12.91 12.77 16.01
C ASP A 56 13.18 11.43 15.30
N LYS A 57 14.27 10.80 15.72
CA LYS A 57 14.80 9.58 15.11
C LYS A 57 13.77 8.46 14.98
N ASP A 58 12.99 8.23 16.03
CA ASP A 58 12.05 7.11 16.09
C ASP A 58 10.88 7.33 15.15
N PHE A 59 10.30 8.53 15.12
CA PHE A 59 9.24 8.88 14.19
C PHE A 59 9.71 8.89 12.74
N VAL A 60 10.89 9.45 12.45
CA VAL A 60 11.48 9.44 11.10
C VAL A 60 11.66 8.01 10.58
N ARG A 61 12.17 7.10 11.42
CA ARG A 61 12.35 5.68 11.06
C ARG A 61 11.02 4.95 10.89
N LEU A 62 10.04 5.23 11.75
CA LEU A 62 8.68 4.70 11.65
C LEU A 62 8.03 5.09 10.32
N ARG A 63 8.08 6.37 9.97
CA ARG A 63 7.62 6.93 8.69
C ARG A 63 8.25 6.24 7.49
N ARG A 64 9.59 6.07 7.49
CA ARG A 64 10.30 5.37 6.40
C ARG A 64 9.85 3.92 6.25
N LYS A 65 9.61 3.20 7.35
CA LYS A 65 9.07 1.83 7.31
C LYS A 65 7.65 1.81 6.72
N LYS A 66 6.76 2.67 7.21
CA LYS A 66 5.38 2.79 6.70
C LYS A 66 5.36 3.17 5.22
N ASN A 67 6.18 4.13 4.78
CA ASN A 67 6.26 4.56 3.38
C ASN A 67 6.70 3.45 2.42
N LYS A 68 7.61 2.56 2.85
CA LYS A 68 7.97 1.37 2.05
C LYS A 68 6.77 0.44 1.84
N ILE A 69 5.93 0.27 2.86
CA ILE A 69 4.73 -0.56 2.77
C ILE A 69 3.64 0.10 1.92
N ILE A 70 3.47 1.43 2.04
CA ILE A 70 2.56 2.19 1.17
C ILE A 70 2.99 2.07 -0.29
N LEU A 71 4.29 2.14 -0.58
CA LEU A 71 4.80 1.92 -1.94
C LEU A 71 4.43 0.51 -2.43
N LEU A 72 4.66 -0.52 -1.60
CA LEU A 72 4.28 -1.90 -1.91
C LEU A 72 2.77 -2.04 -2.16
N MET A 73 1.92 -1.36 -1.38
CA MET A 73 0.48 -1.30 -1.59
C MET A 73 0.15 -0.78 -2.99
N TYR A 74 0.71 0.37 -3.39
CA TYR A 74 0.49 0.92 -4.72
C TYR A 74 0.98 -0.01 -5.84
N SER A 75 2.13 -0.66 -5.66
CA SER A 75 2.63 -1.64 -6.63
C SER A 75 1.67 -2.83 -6.78
N ILE A 76 1.11 -3.37 -5.69
CA ILE A 76 0.12 -4.45 -5.77
C ILE A 76 -1.16 -3.98 -6.44
N VAL A 77 -1.67 -2.79 -6.10
CA VAL A 77 -2.87 -2.24 -6.74
C VAL A 77 -2.67 -2.09 -8.25
N LEU A 78 -1.50 -1.64 -8.70
CA LEU A 78 -1.17 -1.55 -10.13
C LEU A 78 -1.17 -2.94 -10.81
N VAL A 79 -0.55 -3.94 -10.18
CA VAL A 79 -0.54 -5.31 -10.72
C VAL A 79 -1.95 -5.90 -10.78
N MET A 80 -2.77 -5.68 -9.73
CA MET A 80 -4.17 -6.09 -9.69
C MET A 80 -4.97 -5.43 -10.82
N PHE A 81 -4.77 -4.13 -11.05
CA PHE A 81 -5.42 -3.40 -12.13
C PHE A 81 -5.10 -4.01 -13.50
N VAL A 82 -3.82 -4.15 -13.85
CA VAL A 82 -3.40 -4.74 -15.14
C VAL A 82 -3.93 -6.17 -15.31
N SER A 83 -3.85 -6.97 -14.25
CA SER A 83 -4.34 -8.36 -14.26
C SER A 83 -5.86 -8.44 -14.43
N SER A 84 -6.60 -7.52 -13.81
CA SER A 84 -8.05 -7.41 -13.94
C SER A 84 -8.46 -7.04 -15.37
N MET A 85 -7.73 -6.13 -16.02
CA MET A 85 -7.97 -5.74 -17.41
C MET A 85 -7.73 -6.90 -18.37
N SER A 86 -6.66 -7.66 -18.15
CA SER A 86 -6.38 -8.87 -18.95
C SER A 86 -7.48 -9.93 -18.81
N LEU A 87 -7.99 -10.14 -17.59
CA LEU A 87 -9.07 -11.10 -17.34
C LEU A 87 -10.39 -10.62 -17.95
N LEU A 88 -10.72 -9.34 -17.80
CA LEU A 88 -11.90 -8.72 -18.40
C LEU A 88 -11.88 -8.86 -19.93
N SER A 89 -10.74 -8.62 -20.57
CA SER A 89 -10.59 -8.79 -22.01
C SER A 89 -10.93 -10.22 -22.46
N LYS A 90 -10.40 -11.24 -21.77
CA LYS A 90 -10.71 -12.66 -22.06
C LYS A 90 -12.18 -13.00 -21.80
N PHE A 91 -12.77 -12.43 -20.76
CA PHE A 91 -14.19 -12.59 -20.46
C PHE A 91 -15.06 -11.98 -21.57
N LEU A 92 -14.77 -10.77 -22.02
CA LEU A 92 -15.51 -10.13 -23.12
C LEU A 92 -15.39 -10.92 -24.42
N LEU A 93 -14.17 -11.35 -24.77
CA LEU A 93 -13.94 -12.17 -25.96
C LEU A 93 -14.81 -13.43 -25.95
N PHE A 94 -14.90 -14.14 -24.82
CA PHE A 94 -15.75 -15.32 -24.69
C PHE A 94 -17.23 -15.11 -25.06
N PHE A 95 -17.78 -13.90 -24.90
CA PHE A 95 -19.16 -13.60 -25.32
C PHE A 95 -19.26 -13.06 -26.75
N THR A 96 -18.21 -12.43 -27.27
CA THR A 96 -18.22 -11.75 -28.57
C THR A 96 -17.65 -12.59 -29.72
N SER A 97 -16.90 -13.66 -29.42
CA SER A 97 -16.34 -14.61 -30.40
C SER A 97 -17.03 -15.96 -30.30
#